data_AF-A0AAD5CUT0-F1
#
_entry.id   AF-A0AAD5CUT0-F1
#
_cell.length_a   1.000
_cell.length_b   1.000
_cell.length_c   1.000
_cell.angle_alpha   90.00
_cell.angle_beta   90.00
_cell.angle_gamma   90.00
#
_symmetry.space_group_name_H-M   'P 1'
#
loop_
_entity.id
_entity.type
_entity.pdbx_description
1 polymer ?
#
loop_
_entity_poly.entity_id
_entity_poly.type
_entity_poly.pdbx_seq_one_letter_code
_entity_poly.pdbx_strand_id
1 'polypeptide(L)'
;MTIKTLHSFLIKRINKSIKPGDCVLMRSPDPSKPYVAKLKKIESESRGSNVSVHVQWYYRPEETIGGRKQYHGSKEVFLSDHHDVQSAETIEGKCTVHTFKRYMKLEAVGNDEFFCRFQYVSATGDFNPNKAVVFHPSCIDMTAEEAKAMEHFFCPSCLSDDQKLLQSSHVLYRHSSMKV
;
A
#
# COMPACT_ATOMS: atom_id res chain seq x y z
N MET A 1 -3.97 39.58 -0.70
CA MET A 1 -4.71 38.43 -1.26
C MET A 1 -5.07 37.53 -0.09
N THR A 2 -6.36 37.32 0.17
CA THR A 2 -6.85 36.50 1.28
C THR A 2 -7.02 35.06 0.81
N ILE A 3 -6.28 34.13 1.43
CA ILE A 3 -6.39 32.69 1.21
C ILE A 3 -7.42 32.14 2.20
N LYS A 4 -8.39 31.37 1.70
CA LYS A 4 -9.39 30.70 2.54
C LYS A 4 -9.20 29.19 2.49
N THR A 5 -9.11 28.56 3.65
CA THR A 5 -9.13 27.09 3.76
C THR A 5 -10.56 26.57 3.58
N LEU A 6 -10.73 25.51 2.79
CA LEU A 6 -12.01 24.88 2.50
C LEU A 6 -12.10 23.50 3.18
N HIS A 7 -13.28 23.17 3.72
CA HIS A 7 -13.55 21.82 4.26
C HIS A 7 -13.80 20.79 3.16
N SER A 8 -14.33 21.23 2.02
CA SER A 8 -14.56 20.40 0.85
C SER A 8 -14.59 21.25 -0.43
N PHE A 9 -14.45 20.58 -1.58
CA PHE A 9 -14.52 21.21 -2.88
C PHE A 9 -15.11 20.27 -3.93
N LEU A 10 -16.06 20.75 -4.73
CA LEU A 10 -16.66 19.98 -5.84
C LEU A 10 -15.84 20.20 -7.12
N ILE A 11 -15.22 19.14 -7.62
CA ILE A 11 -14.54 19.16 -8.91
C ILE A 11 -15.59 18.92 -9.99
N LYS A 12 -16.07 20.01 -10.60
CA LYS A 12 -17.17 20.01 -11.57
C LYS A 12 -16.97 19.00 -12.72
N ARG A 13 -15.76 18.94 -13.29
CA ARG A 13 -15.44 18.07 -14.44
C ARG A 13 -15.70 16.58 -14.18
N ILE A 14 -15.45 16.11 -12.95
CA ILE A 14 -15.61 14.70 -12.58
C ILE A 14 -16.86 14.46 -11.71
N ASN A 15 -17.59 15.52 -11.38
CA ASN A 15 -18.75 15.52 -10.49
C ASN A 15 -18.47 14.78 -9.15
N LYS A 16 -17.31 15.06 -8.53
CA LYS A 16 -16.92 14.49 -7.23
C LYS A 16 -16.52 15.58 -6.25
N SER A 17 -16.99 15.45 -5.01
CA SER A 17 -16.57 16.28 -3.88
C SER A 17 -15.36 15.66 -3.20
N ILE A 18 -14.32 16.47 -2.98
CA ILE A 18 -13.10 16.12 -2.26
C ILE A 18 -13.03 16.84 -0.92
N LYS A 19 -12.36 16.24 0.06
CA LYS A 19 -12.06 16.84 1.37
C LYS A 19 -10.68 16.40 1.89
N PRO A 20 -10.06 17.14 2.82
CA PRO A 20 -8.87 16.67 3.53
C PRO A 20 -9.03 15.24 4.06
N GLY A 21 -8.01 14.41 3.87
CA GLY A 21 -7.99 13.00 4.23
C GLY A 21 -8.39 12.05 3.09
N ASP A 22 -9.10 12.52 2.07
CA ASP A 22 -9.38 11.72 0.86
C ASP A 22 -8.08 11.37 0.12
N CYS A 23 -8.08 10.21 -0.55
CA CYS A 23 -7.06 9.87 -1.54
C CYS A 23 -7.61 10.17 -2.95
N VAL A 24 -6.75 10.66 -3.82
CA VAL A 24 -7.09 11.09 -5.18
C VAL A 24 -6.09 10.58 -6.19
N LEU A 25 -6.58 10.41 -7.42
CA LEU A 25 -5.78 10.20 -8.61
C LEU A 25 -5.51 11.56 -9.25
N MET A 26 -4.25 11.84 -9.55
CA MET A 26 -3.80 13.08 -10.15
C MET A 26 -3.11 12.79 -11.49
N ARG A 27 -3.32 13.70 -12.45
CA ARG A 27 -2.74 13.61 -13.78
C ARG A 27 -1.22 13.43 -13.69
N SER A 28 -0.69 12.48 -14.46
CA SER A 28 0.73 12.26 -14.65
C SER A 28 1.08 12.32 -16.15
N PRO A 29 2.38 12.31 -16.52
CA PRO A 29 2.80 12.25 -17.91
C PRO A 29 2.35 10.97 -18.65
N ASP A 30 2.13 9.87 -17.92
CA ASP A 30 1.59 8.62 -18.45
C ASP A 30 0.11 8.49 -18.02
N PRO A 31 -0.87 8.74 -18.93
CA PRO A 31 -2.28 8.73 -18.59
C PRO A 31 -2.79 7.38 -18.05
N SER A 32 -2.06 6.28 -18.27
CA SER A 32 -2.41 4.96 -17.73
C SER A 32 -2.00 4.78 -16.27
N LYS A 33 -1.15 5.67 -15.75
CA LYS A 33 -0.58 5.61 -14.40
C LYS A 33 -0.70 6.97 -13.71
N PRO A 34 -1.92 7.41 -13.35
CA PRO A 34 -2.10 8.61 -12.57
C PRO A 34 -1.35 8.49 -11.23
N TYR A 35 -0.83 9.62 -10.75
CA TYR A 35 -0.22 9.72 -9.44
C TYR A 35 -1.29 9.52 -8.36
N VAL A 36 -0.88 8.94 -7.23
CA VAL A 36 -1.77 8.73 -6.08
C VAL A 36 -1.35 9.71 -4.99
N ALA A 37 -2.31 10.43 -4.42
CA ALA A 37 -2.03 11.45 -3.41
C ALA A 37 -3.06 11.43 -2.29
N LYS A 38 -2.60 11.76 -1.07
CA LYS A 38 -3.48 12.05 0.07
C LYS A 38 -3.69 13.55 0.18
N LEU A 39 -4.95 13.98 0.18
CA LEU A 39 -5.28 15.39 0.40
C LEU A 39 -5.03 15.77 1.86
N LYS A 40 -4.28 16.86 2.06
CA LYS A 40 -3.98 17.43 3.39
C LYS A 40 -4.79 18.68 3.67
N LYS A 41 -4.91 19.55 2.68
CA LYS A 41 -5.58 20.85 2.81
C LYS A 41 -6.12 21.29 1.45
N ILE A 42 -7.20 22.06 1.47
CA ILE A 42 -7.77 22.70 0.28
C ILE A 42 -7.83 24.19 0.55
N GLU A 43 -7.35 25.00 -0.39
CA GLU A 43 -7.30 26.44 -0.29
C GLU A 43 -7.88 27.10 -1.55
N SER A 44 -8.51 28.25 -1.37
CA SER A 44 -9.01 29.07 -2.46
C SER A 44 -8.57 30.52 -2.29
N GLU A 45 -8.13 31.13 -3.39
CA GLU A 45 -7.80 32.55 -3.44
C GLU A 45 -9.07 33.42 -3.50
N SER A 46 -8.95 34.70 -3.14
CA SER A 46 -10.05 35.61 -2.77
C SER A 46 -11.15 35.83 -3.81
N ARG A 47 -10.94 35.40 -5.07
CA ARG A 47 -11.94 35.46 -6.15
C ARG A 47 -12.60 34.11 -6.45
N GLY A 48 -12.27 33.05 -5.72
CA GLY A 48 -12.85 31.72 -5.87
C GLY A 48 -12.51 30.99 -7.17
N SER A 49 -11.72 31.60 -8.07
CA SER A 49 -11.42 31.05 -9.39
C SER A 49 -10.35 29.97 -9.35
N ASN A 50 -9.36 30.09 -8.47
CA ASN A 50 -8.24 29.17 -8.36
C ASN A 50 -8.31 28.45 -7.02
N VAL A 51 -8.31 27.12 -7.08
CA VAL A 51 -8.35 26.23 -5.91
C VAL A 51 -7.11 25.37 -5.93
N SER A 52 -6.33 25.48 -4.87
CA SER A 52 -5.10 24.73 -4.67
C SER A 52 -5.31 23.65 -3.61
N VAL A 53 -4.66 22.51 -3.81
CA VAL A 53 -4.68 21.38 -2.89
C VAL A 53 -3.26 21.12 -2.39
N HIS A 54 -3.13 20.98 -1.08
CA HIS A 54 -1.90 20.49 -0.45
C HIS A 54 -2.00 18.98 -0.37
N VAL A 55 -0.99 18.30 -0.87
CA VAL A 55 -0.97 16.84 -1.01
C VAL A 55 0.24 16.23 -0.34
N GLN A 56 0.10 14.97 0.07
CA GLN A 56 1.22 14.08 0.40
C GLN A 56 1.21 12.94 -0.61
N TRP A 57 2.33 12.72 -1.28
CA TRP A 57 2.41 11.77 -2.38
C TRP A 57 2.48 10.33 -1.88
N TYR A 58 1.78 9.46 -2.59
CA TYR A 58 2.01 8.03 -2.54
C TYR A 58 2.88 7.63 -3.72
N TYR A 59 3.98 6.93 -3.46
CA TYR A 59 4.88 6.43 -4.50
C TYR A 59 4.52 4.99 -4.85
N ARG A 60 4.46 4.70 -6.15
CA ARG A 60 4.42 3.33 -6.65
C ARG A 60 5.81 2.69 -6.51
N PRO A 61 5.90 1.35 -6.42
CA PRO A 61 7.17 0.65 -6.37
C PRO A 61 8.18 1.05 -7.44
N GLU A 62 7.73 1.21 -8.68
CA GLU A 62 8.52 1.66 -9.83
C GLU A 62 9.04 3.10 -9.72
N GLU A 63 8.45 3.93 -8.85
CA GLU A 63 8.85 5.34 -8.64
C GLU A 63 9.87 5.49 -7.51
N THR A 64 10.17 4.42 -6.76
CA THR A 64 11.14 4.44 -5.67
C THR A 64 12.57 4.24 -6.18
N ILE A 65 13.56 4.73 -5.42
CA ILE A 65 15.00 4.55 -5.75
C ILE A 65 15.36 3.07 -5.92
N GLY A 66 14.79 2.20 -5.09
CA GLY A 66 15.04 0.75 -5.15
C GLY A 66 14.28 0.01 -6.26
N GLY A 67 13.30 0.67 -6.89
CA GLY A 67 12.42 0.07 -7.89
C GLY A 67 11.50 -1.04 -7.35
N ARG A 68 10.70 -1.61 -8.25
CA ARG A 68 9.76 -2.69 -7.93
C ARG A 68 10.50 -3.98 -7.57
N LYS A 69 10.06 -4.63 -6.48
CA LYS A 69 10.54 -5.93 -6.00
C LYS A 69 9.45 -6.99 -6.18
N GLN A 70 9.84 -8.27 -6.16
CA GLN A 70 8.92 -9.39 -6.39
C GLN A 70 7.79 -9.48 -5.34
N TYR A 71 8.06 -9.07 -4.10
CA TYR A 71 7.07 -9.08 -3.03
C TYR A 71 6.13 -7.86 -3.02
N HIS A 72 6.31 -6.92 -3.95
CA HIS A 72 5.43 -5.75 -4.05
C HIS A 72 4.14 -6.09 -4.80
N GLY A 73 2.99 -5.76 -4.21
CA GLY A 73 1.70 -5.96 -4.84
C GLY A 73 1.49 -5.08 -6.07
N SER A 74 0.62 -5.52 -6.99
CA SER A 74 0.26 -4.74 -8.19
C SER A 74 -0.47 -3.42 -7.86
N LYS A 75 -1.21 -3.39 -6.76
CA LYS A 75 -1.94 -2.22 -6.23
C LYS A 75 -1.24 -1.56 -5.03
N GLU A 76 0.03 -1.89 -4.80
CA GLU A 76 0.79 -1.35 -3.68
C GLU A 76 1.29 0.07 -3.97
N VAL A 77 1.17 0.95 -2.97
CA VAL A 77 1.74 2.29 -2.96
C VAL A 77 2.31 2.61 -1.57
N PHE A 78 3.23 3.56 -1.50
CA PHE A 78 3.96 3.91 -0.27
C PHE A 78 3.72 5.36 0.11
N LEU A 79 3.27 5.61 1.34
CA LEU A 79 3.07 6.97 1.82
C LEU A 79 4.42 7.65 1.99
N SER A 80 4.73 8.65 1.17
CA SER A 80 6.02 9.33 1.23
C SER A 80 6.02 10.52 2.19
N ASP A 81 7.20 11.01 2.56
CA ASP A 81 7.39 12.31 3.22
C ASP A 81 7.29 13.51 2.25
N HIS A 82 7.15 13.27 0.95
CA HIS A 82 7.05 14.30 -0.07
C HIS A 82 5.67 14.97 -0.08
N HIS A 83 5.68 16.27 0.18
CA HIS A 83 4.50 17.14 0.15
C HIS A 83 4.62 18.18 -0.95
N ASP A 84 3.50 18.55 -1.54
CA ASP A 84 3.44 19.53 -2.64
C ASP A 84 2.10 20.28 -2.66
N VAL A 85 2.04 21.38 -3.42
CA VAL A 85 0.84 22.16 -3.68
C VAL A 85 0.52 22.11 -5.17
N GLN A 86 -0.69 21.66 -5.51
CA GLN A 86 -1.13 21.44 -6.88
C GLN A 86 -2.47 22.12 -7.14
N SER A 87 -2.77 22.40 -8.42
CA SER A 87 -4.11 22.86 -8.81
C SER A 87 -5.12 21.71 -8.63
N ALA A 88 -6.30 22.00 -8.09
CA ALA A 88 -7.39 21.02 -7.97
C ALA A 88 -7.85 20.47 -9.33
N GLU A 89 -7.54 21.16 -10.44
CA GLU A 89 -7.89 20.72 -11.80
C GLU A 89 -7.11 19.48 -12.27
N THR A 90 -5.95 19.24 -11.67
CA THR A 90 -5.09 18.07 -11.95
C THR A 90 -5.69 16.76 -11.42
N ILE A 91 -6.69 16.83 -10.53
CA ILE A 91 -7.35 15.65 -9.97
C ILE A 91 -8.25 15.01 -11.03
N GLU A 92 -8.06 13.72 -11.27
CA GLU A 92 -8.79 12.93 -12.26
C GLU A 92 -9.87 12.04 -11.64
N GLY A 93 -9.74 11.73 -10.34
CA GLY A 93 -10.70 10.91 -9.63
C GLY A 93 -10.39 10.80 -8.14
N LYS A 94 -11.31 10.20 -7.40
CA LYS A 94 -11.04 9.70 -6.04
C LYS A 94 -10.53 8.25 -6.15
N CYS A 95 -9.75 7.85 -5.16
CA CYS A 95 -9.33 6.46 -4.98
C CYS A 95 -9.33 6.11 -3.49
N THR A 96 -9.15 4.82 -3.19
CA THR A 96 -8.98 4.35 -1.81
C THR A 96 -7.59 3.77 -1.64
N VAL A 97 -6.88 4.19 -0.59
CA VAL A 97 -5.65 3.53 -0.14
C VAL A 97 -5.92 2.86 1.20
N HIS A 98 -6.04 1.54 1.17
CA HIS A 98 -6.33 0.73 2.35
C HIS A 98 -5.08 0.46 3.19
N THR A 99 -5.30 0.14 4.46
CA THR A 99 -4.30 -0.63 5.20
C THR A 99 -4.19 -2.03 4.59
N PHE A 100 -3.01 -2.65 4.67
CA PHE A 100 -2.82 -4.00 4.15
C PHE A 100 -3.85 -5.01 4.69
N LYS A 101 -4.12 -4.96 6.01
CA LYS A 101 -5.12 -5.83 6.65
C LYS A 101 -6.53 -5.67 6.07
N ARG A 102 -6.93 -4.45 5.69
CA ARG A 102 -8.26 -4.20 5.11
C ARG A 102 -8.30 -4.63 3.64
N TYR A 103 -7.24 -4.33 2.90
CA TYR A 103 -7.13 -4.71 1.49
C TYR A 103 -7.24 -6.23 1.30
N MET A 104 -6.56 -7.02 2.14
CA MET A 104 -6.60 -8.49 2.11
C MET A 104 -7.98 -9.11 2.36
N LYS A 105 -8.95 -8.30 2.80
CA LYS A 105 -10.33 -8.74 3.08
C LYS A 105 -11.34 -8.29 2.02
N LEU A 106 -10.89 -7.61 0.96
CA LEU A 106 -11.78 -7.21 -0.13
C LEU A 106 -12.17 -8.46 -0.95
N GLU A 107 -13.46 -8.59 -1.25
CA GLU A 107 -13.97 -9.68 -2.12
C GLU A 107 -13.50 -9.50 -3.57
N ALA A 108 -13.43 -8.25 -4.02
CA ALA A 108 -12.90 -7.87 -5.33
C ALA A 108 -12.13 -6.56 -5.23
N VAL A 109 -11.08 -6.43 -6.03
CA VAL A 109 -10.23 -5.24 -6.06
C VAL A 109 -10.54 -4.42 -7.30
N GLY A 110 -11.03 -3.20 -7.09
CA GLY A 110 -11.29 -2.22 -8.15
C GLY A 110 -10.04 -1.61 -8.75
N ASN A 111 -10.20 -0.82 -9.82
CA ASN A 111 -9.08 -0.15 -10.48
C ASN A 111 -8.46 0.96 -9.62
N ASP A 112 -9.30 1.63 -8.84
CA ASP A 112 -9.03 2.76 -7.93
C ASP A 112 -8.81 2.33 -6.47
N GLU A 113 -8.60 1.03 -6.24
CA GLU A 113 -8.35 0.46 -4.92
C GLU A 113 -6.87 0.08 -4.79
N PHE A 114 -6.19 0.70 -3.83
CA PHE A 114 -4.77 0.53 -3.53
C PHE A 114 -4.56 0.10 -2.08
N PHE A 115 -3.34 -0.31 -1.73
CA PHE A 115 -2.97 -0.49 -0.34
C PHE A 115 -1.59 0.04 -0.03
N CYS A 116 -1.40 0.38 1.24
CA CYS A 116 -0.14 0.86 1.79
C CYS A 116 0.19 0.10 3.07
N ARG A 117 1.41 -0.41 3.16
CA ARG A 117 1.97 -1.05 4.37
C ARG A 117 3.25 -0.41 4.87
N PHE A 118 3.92 0.39 4.02
CA PHE A 118 5.16 1.08 4.37
C PHE A 118 5.05 2.57 4.09
N GLN A 119 5.73 3.36 4.92
CA GLN A 119 6.08 4.74 4.58
C GLN A 119 7.41 4.75 3.83
N TYR A 120 7.63 5.77 3.01
CA TYR A 120 8.81 5.93 2.17
C TYR A 120 9.47 7.28 2.42
N VAL A 121 10.78 7.29 2.64
CA VAL A 121 11.58 8.52 2.78
C VAL A 121 12.15 8.86 1.41
N SER A 122 11.59 9.87 0.75
CA SER A 122 11.88 10.17 -0.66
C SER A 122 13.34 10.54 -0.92
N ALA A 123 14.01 11.17 0.05
CA ALA A 123 15.40 11.60 -0.07
C ALA A 123 16.41 10.44 0.04
N THR A 124 16.15 9.45 0.91
CA THR A 124 17.12 8.37 1.19
C THR A 124 16.74 7.05 0.54
N GLY A 125 15.47 6.86 0.18
CA GLY A 125 14.95 5.59 -0.33
C GLY A 125 14.57 4.60 0.77
N ASP A 126 14.62 5.01 2.04
CA ASP A 126 14.32 4.15 3.17
C ASP A 126 12.81 3.87 3.31
N PHE A 127 12.49 2.72 3.89
CA PHE A 127 11.14 2.31 4.22
C PHE A 127 10.93 2.21 5.72
N ASN A 128 9.73 2.60 6.18
CA ASN A 128 9.31 2.44 7.57
C ASN A 128 7.99 1.64 7.65
N PRO A 129 7.96 0.50 8.38
CA PRO A 129 9.09 -0.16 9.05
C PRO A 129 10.13 -0.74 8.06
N ASN A 130 11.40 -0.68 8.45
CA ASN A 130 12.57 -1.07 7.65
C ASN A 130 12.72 -2.58 7.53
N LYS A 131 12.00 -3.35 8.35
CA LYS A 131 12.01 -4.81 8.37
C LYS A 131 10.59 -5.35 8.46
N ALA A 132 10.17 -6.06 7.43
CA ALA A 132 9.07 -7.01 7.50
C ALA A 132 9.67 -8.38 7.16
N VAL A 133 9.72 -9.28 8.15
CA VAL A 133 10.16 -10.65 7.91
C VAL A 133 8.99 -11.40 7.30
N VAL A 134 9.13 -11.83 6.06
CA VAL A 134 8.14 -12.61 5.31
C VAL A 134 8.83 -13.84 4.76
N PHE A 135 8.22 -15.00 4.96
CA PHE A 135 8.67 -16.26 4.36
C PHE A 135 7.64 -16.68 3.32
N HIS A 136 8.07 -16.79 2.06
CA HIS A 136 7.26 -17.53 1.10
C HIS A 136 7.24 -18.99 1.55
N PRO A 137 6.08 -19.68 1.58
CA PRO A 137 6.03 -21.08 1.97
C PRO A 137 7.04 -21.93 1.18
N SER A 138 7.13 -21.70 -0.13
CA SER A 138 8.07 -22.39 -1.02
C SER A 138 9.55 -22.15 -0.70
N CYS A 139 9.92 -21.04 -0.05
CA CYS A 139 11.31 -20.78 0.36
C CYS A 139 11.70 -21.49 1.66
N ILE A 140 10.74 -22.09 2.37
CA ILE A 140 10.95 -22.84 3.61
C ILE A 140 10.40 -24.27 3.50
N ASP A 141 10.36 -24.80 2.28
CA ASP A 141 9.89 -26.15 1.96
C ASP A 141 8.48 -26.45 2.47
N MET A 142 7.58 -25.47 2.36
CA MET A 142 6.19 -25.56 2.79
C MET A 142 5.23 -25.21 1.64
N THR A 143 4.07 -25.87 1.61
CA THR A 143 2.99 -25.52 0.67
C THR A 143 2.15 -24.33 1.14
N ALA A 144 1.40 -23.70 0.25
CA ALA A 144 0.50 -22.59 0.63
C ALA A 144 -0.65 -23.07 1.53
N GLU A 145 -1.09 -24.31 1.35
CA GLU A 145 -2.14 -24.97 2.13
C GLU A 145 -1.65 -25.24 3.56
N GLU A 146 -0.45 -25.80 3.71
CA GLU A 146 0.19 -26.00 5.01
C GLU A 146 0.39 -24.66 5.72
N ALA A 147 0.84 -23.62 5.00
CA ALA A 147 1.00 -22.29 5.57
C ALA A 147 -0.31 -21.69 6.12
N LYS A 148 -1.45 -21.98 5.48
CA LYS A 148 -2.78 -21.54 5.94
C LYS A 148 -3.30 -22.36 7.13
N ALA A 149 -2.90 -23.62 7.24
CA ALA A 149 -3.34 -24.51 8.32
C ALA A 149 -2.56 -24.33 9.63
N MET A 150 -1.42 -23.63 9.60
CA MET A 150 -0.63 -23.35 10.80
C MET A 150 -1.30 -22.32 11.70
N GLU A 151 -1.52 -22.68 12.96
CA GLU A 151 -1.95 -21.73 14.00
C GLU A 151 -0.78 -20.88 14.52
N HIS A 152 0.41 -21.47 14.59
CA HIS A 152 1.62 -20.83 15.08
C HIS A 152 2.79 -21.10 14.12
N PHE A 153 3.51 -20.05 13.75
CA PHE A 153 4.70 -20.15 12.91
C PHE A 153 5.93 -19.61 13.65
N PHE A 154 6.99 -20.43 13.69
CA PHE A 154 8.31 -20.04 14.15
C PHE A 154 9.26 -20.13 12.97
N CYS A 155 10.01 -19.05 12.72
CA CYS A 155 10.99 -19.07 11.65
C CYS A 155 12.14 -20.03 11.96
N PRO A 156 12.87 -20.54 10.95
CA PRO A 156 13.96 -21.49 11.15
C PRO A 156 15.03 -21.04 12.15
N SER A 157 15.26 -19.72 12.26
CA SER A 157 16.21 -19.14 13.21
C SER A 157 15.70 -19.06 14.65
N CYS A 158 14.39 -19.18 14.88
CA CYS A 158 13.76 -19.11 16.21
C CYS A 158 13.34 -20.47 16.76
N LEU A 159 13.41 -21.54 15.97
CA LEU A 159 13.13 -22.90 16.43
C LEU A 159 14.24 -23.36 17.39
N SER A 160 13.86 -23.70 18.62
CA SER A 160 14.76 -24.45 19.51
C SER A 160 14.96 -25.89 18.98
N ASP A 161 16.02 -26.57 19.42
CA ASP A 161 16.30 -27.94 18.98
C ASP A 161 15.15 -28.90 19.32
N ASP A 162 14.43 -28.67 20.42
CA ASP A 162 13.23 -29.43 20.80
C ASP A 162 12.02 -29.17 19.88
N GLN A 163 11.93 -27.97 19.27
CA GLN A 163 10.85 -27.60 18.35
C GLN A 163 11.12 -28.05 16.90
N LYS A 164 12.40 -28.24 16.52
CA LYS A 164 12.77 -28.89 15.25
C LYS A 164 12.25 -30.33 15.20
N LEU A 165 12.22 -31.02 16.34
CA LEU A 165 11.66 -32.38 16.45
C LEU A 165 10.13 -32.41 16.25
N LEU A 166 9.39 -31.39 16.69
CA LEU A 166 7.93 -31.28 16.50
C LEU A 166 7.51 -30.91 15.07
N GLN A 167 8.31 -30.12 14.34
CA GLN A 167 8.10 -29.94 12.90
C GLN A 167 8.53 -31.19 12.12
N SER A 168 9.58 -31.89 12.57
CA SER A 168 9.98 -33.17 11.98
C SER A 168 8.97 -34.28 12.24
N SER A 169 8.21 -34.27 13.34
CA SER A 169 7.20 -35.29 13.62
C SER A 169 5.99 -35.19 12.68
N HIS A 170 5.64 -33.99 12.21
CA HIS A 170 4.66 -33.81 11.12
C HIS A 170 5.20 -34.32 9.76
N VAL A 171 6.50 -34.24 9.52
CA VAL A 171 7.16 -34.83 8.33
C VAL A 171 7.29 -36.36 8.47
N LEU A 172 7.58 -36.87 9.66
CA LEU A 172 7.76 -38.29 9.95
C LEU A 172 6.43 -39.08 10.00
N TYR A 173 5.31 -38.43 10.32
CA TYR A 173 3.99 -39.09 10.26
C TYR A 173 3.54 -39.38 8.82
N ARG A 174 4.07 -38.67 7.80
CA ARG A 174 3.77 -38.96 6.40
C ARG A 174 4.54 -40.15 5.82
N HIS A 175 5.58 -40.65 6.49
CA HIS A 175 6.39 -41.78 6.00
C HIS A 175 6.12 -43.14 6.69
N SER A 176 5.22 -43.23 7.67
CA SER A 176 4.93 -44.50 8.37
C SER A 176 3.53 -45.09 8.11
N SER A 177 2.76 -44.58 7.16
CA SER A 177 1.46 -45.15 6.80
C SER A 177 1.43 -45.69 5.37
N MET A 178 2.32 -46.64 5.08
CA MET A 178 2.11 -47.66 4.05
C MET A 178 2.79 -48.95 4.53
N LYS A 179 2.00 -49.79 5.20
CA LYS A 179 2.22 -51.23 5.26
C LYS A 179 1.04 -51.90 4.58
N VAL A 180 1.26 -52.36 3.36
CA VAL A 180 0.98 -53.74 2.94
C VAL A 180 2.25 -54.21 2.25
#